data_AF-A0A0N4XLD5-F1
#
_entry.id   AF-A0A0N4XLD5-F1
#
_cell.length_a   1.000
_cell.length_b   1.000
_cell.length_c   1.000
_cell.angle_alpha   90.00
_cell.angle_beta   90.00
_cell.angle_gamma   90.00
#
_symmetry.space_group_name_H-M   'P 1'
#
loop_
_entity.id
_entity.type
_entity.pdbx_description
1 polymer ?
#
loop_
_entity_poly.entity_id
_entity_poly.type
_entity_poly.pdbx_seq_one_letter_code
_entity_poly.pdbx_strand_id
1 'polypeptide(L)'
;MALSRVDLAERATKTVAFVKKYLMDEDGRLLRSAYRGNDGSVDFTGAPILAFSDDYAMLVQGLLDLYEVTADASLLKQADQLQKKMDALFWDSERHSGYYMSEERADVKVRVMEGPFPLFSQVSQQ
;
A
#
# COMPACT_ATOMS: atom_id res chain seq x y z
N MET A 1 20.82 -17.07 0.88
CA MET A 1 20.36 -18.09 -0.10
C MET A 1 19.08 -17.70 -0.87
N ALA A 2 18.59 -16.44 -0.82
CA ALA A 2 17.52 -15.95 -1.70
C ALA A 2 18.03 -15.21 -2.97
N LEU A 3 19.31 -14.81 -2.97
CA LEU A 3 19.97 -13.99 -3.99
C LEU A 3 20.24 -14.68 -5.35
N SER A 4 19.82 -15.94 -5.56
CA SER A 4 20.18 -16.71 -6.77
C SER A 4 18.96 -17.17 -7.58
N ARG A 5 17.77 -16.62 -7.31
CA ARG A 5 16.53 -16.96 -7.99
C ARG A 5 16.06 -15.80 -8.86
N VAL A 6 16.75 -15.63 -10.00
CA VAL A 6 16.44 -14.60 -11.01
C VAL A 6 14.97 -14.68 -11.45
N ASP A 7 14.39 -15.88 -11.45
CA ASP A 7 12.97 -16.13 -11.73
C ASP A 7 12.02 -15.39 -10.77
N LEU A 8 12.41 -15.18 -9.51
CA LEU A 8 11.61 -14.45 -8.53
C LEU A 8 11.65 -12.93 -8.77
N ALA A 9 12.82 -12.37 -9.10
CA ALA A 9 12.96 -10.95 -9.42
C ALA A 9 12.17 -10.59 -10.69
N GLU A 10 12.19 -11.46 -11.71
CA GLU A 10 11.39 -11.29 -12.93
C GLU A 10 9.88 -11.32 -12.62
N ARG A 11 9.44 -12.26 -11.77
CA ARG A 11 8.02 -12.34 -11.35
C ARG A 11 7.61 -11.10 -10.57
N ALA A 12 8.42 -10.65 -9.62
CA ALA A 12 8.17 -9.43 -8.85
C ALA A 12 8.07 -8.20 -9.77
N THR A 13 8.97 -8.08 -10.75
CA THR A 13 8.93 -7.01 -11.75
C THR A 13 7.61 -7.02 -12.55
N LYS A 14 7.15 -8.20 -12.97
CA LYS A 14 5.85 -8.36 -13.63
C LYS A 14 4.68 -8.00 -12.72
N THR A 15 4.75 -8.35 -11.44
CA THR A 15 3.74 -7.97 -10.44
C THR A 15 3.68 -6.45 -10.27
N VAL A 16 4.82 -5.77 -10.15
CA VAL A 16 4.86 -4.30 -10.07
C VAL A 16 4.23 -3.67 -11.31
N ALA A 17 4.57 -4.16 -12.51
CA ALA A 17 3.96 -3.69 -13.75
C ALA A 17 2.44 -3.91 -13.79
N PHE A 18 1.96 -5.04 -13.27
CA PHE A 18 0.53 -5.34 -13.16
C PHE A 18 -0.18 -4.37 -12.21
N VAL A 19 0.38 -4.16 -11.00
CA VAL A 19 -0.19 -3.24 -9.99
C VAL A 19 -0.32 -1.84 -10.57
N LYS A 20 0.72 -1.31 -11.22
CA LYS A 20 0.67 0.03 -11.82
C LYS A 20 -0.35 0.16 -12.93
N LYS A 21 -0.55 -0.90 -13.70
CA LYS A 21 -1.44 -0.88 -14.87
C LYS A 21 -2.91 -1.01 -14.46
N TYR A 22 -3.20 -1.80 -13.44
CA TYR A 22 -4.56 -2.22 -13.13
C TYR A 22 -5.04 -1.85 -11.73
N LEU A 23 -4.14 -1.65 -10.77
CA LEU A 23 -4.49 -1.34 -9.39
C LEU A 23 -4.18 0.10 -9.01
N MET A 24 -3.98 0.99 -9.98
CA MET A 24 -3.88 2.43 -9.73
C MET A 24 -5.00 3.15 -10.48
N ASP A 25 -5.71 4.03 -9.78
CA ASP A 25 -6.70 4.91 -10.40
C ASP A 25 -6.03 6.13 -11.08
N GLU A 26 -6.84 6.97 -11.71
CA GLU A 26 -6.37 8.17 -12.42
C GLU A 26 -5.74 9.22 -11.48
N ASP A 27 -6.13 9.22 -10.20
CA ASP A 27 -5.60 10.10 -9.16
C ASP A 27 -4.32 9.54 -8.50
N GLY A 28 -3.86 8.37 -8.97
CA GLY A 28 -2.70 7.65 -8.42
C GLY A 28 -2.97 7.04 -7.04
N ARG A 29 -4.23 6.76 -6.68
CA ARG A 29 -4.58 5.96 -5.52
C ARG A 29 -4.55 4.48 -5.89
N LEU A 30 -4.12 3.67 -4.92
CA LEU A 30 -4.10 2.22 -5.05
C LEU A 30 -5.52 1.63 -4.86
N LEU A 31 -5.86 0.66 -5.69
CA LEU A 31 -7.06 -0.17 -5.57
C LEU A 31 -6.72 -1.46 -4.83
N ARG A 32 -7.66 -1.94 -4.01
CA ARG A 32 -7.44 -3.12 -3.16
C ARG A 32 -7.54 -4.44 -3.93
N SER A 33 -8.32 -4.48 -5.00
CA SER A 33 -8.59 -5.73 -5.71
C SER A 33 -8.76 -5.53 -7.21
N ALA A 34 -8.36 -6.56 -7.93
CA ALA A 34 -8.63 -6.79 -9.33
C ALA A 34 -9.07 -8.24 -9.49
N TYR A 35 -10.03 -8.49 -10.37
CA TYR A 35 -10.60 -9.80 -10.62
C TYR A 35 -10.24 -10.25 -12.04
N ARG A 36 -10.31 -11.56 -12.28
CA ARG A 36 -10.15 -12.12 -13.61
C ARG A 36 -11.51 -12.23 -14.28
N GLY A 37 -11.70 -11.52 -15.39
CA GLY A 37 -12.87 -11.62 -16.24
C GLY A 37 -12.97 -12.98 -16.94
N ASN A 38 -14.16 -13.31 -17.46
CA ASN A 38 -14.42 -14.59 -18.14
C ASN A 38 -13.58 -14.79 -19.41
N ASP A 39 -13.20 -13.70 -20.07
CA ASP A 39 -12.33 -13.66 -21.24
C ASP A 39 -10.83 -13.61 -20.89
N GLY A 40 -10.50 -13.65 -19.59
CA GLY A 40 -9.13 -13.51 -19.08
C GLY A 40 -8.64 -12.07 -18.97
N SER A 41 -9.50 -11.07 -19.21
CA SER A 41 -9.21 -9.67 -18.92
C SER A 41 -9.15 -9.39 -17.41
N VAL A 42 -8.69 -8.18 -17.06
CA VAL A 42 -8.74 -7.69 -15.68
C VAL A 42 -10.02 -6.89 -15.51
N ASP A 43 -10.83 -7.30 -14.53
CA ASP A 43 -12.14 -6.73 -14.23
C ASP A 43 -12.19 -6.19 -12.79
N PHE A 44 -13.15 -5.31 -12.52
CA PHE A 44 -13.33 -4.65 -11.23
C PHE A 44 -14.79 -4.76 -10.77
N THR A 45 -15.02 -4.66 -9.46
CA THR A 45 -16.39 -4.49 -8.95
C THR A 45 -16.97 -3.17 -9.45
N GLY A 46 -18.30 -3.12 -9.65
CA GLY A 46 -18.98 -1.89 -10.12
C GLY A 46 -18.76 -0.66 -9.23
N ALA A 47 -18.31 -0.87 -7.99
CA ALA A 47 -17.67 0.15 -7.17
C ALA A 47 -16.28 -0.37 -6.74
N PRO A 48 -15.18 0.18 -7.30
CA PRO A 48 -13.82 -0.21 -6.91
C PRO A 48 -13.55 0.08 -5.43
N ILE A 49 -12.82 -0.82 -4.78
CA ILE A 49 -12.44 -0.69 -3.38
C ILE A 49 -11.07 -0.02 -3.31
N LEU A 50 -10.98 1.13 -2.62
CA LEU A 50 -9.71 1.80 -2.37
C LEU A 50 -8.85 0.99 -1.39
N ALA A 51 -7.55 1.06 -1.58
CA ALA A 51 -6.55 0.47 -0.71
C ALA A 51 -6.49 1.14 0.67
N PHE A 52 -6.05 0.37 1.65
CA PHE A 52 -5.81 0.78 3.03
C PHE A 52 -4.33 1.12 3.24
N SER A 53 -3.97 1.72 4.37
CA SER A 53 -2.59 2.07 4.71
C SER A 53 -1.62 0.89 4.53
N ASP A 54 -2.03 -0.30 4.94
CA ASP A 54 -1.23 -1.53 4.86
C ASP A 54 -0.91 -1.95 3.43
N ASP A 55 -1.87 -1.77 2.51
CA ASP A 55 -1.68 -2.11 1.11
C ASP A 55 -0.58 -1.20 0.49
N TYR A 56 -0.54 0.08 0.88
CA TYR A 56 0.55 0.98 0.51
C TYR A 56 1.87 0.57 1.15
N ALA A 57 1.88 0.30 2.47
CA ALA A 57 3.09 -0.07 3.20
C ALA A 57 3.73 -1.34 2.63
N MET A 58 2.92 -2.37 2.35
CA MET A 58 3.39 -3.63 1.76
C MET A 58 3.94 -3.44 0.34
N LEU A 59 3.30 -2.59 -0.48
CA LEU A 59 3.81 -2.30 -1.82
C LEU A 59 5.11 -1.50 -1.78
N VAL A 60 5.22 -0.50 -0.90
CA VAL A 60 6.45 0.27 -0.69
C VAL A 60 7.59 -0.66 -0.26
N GLN A 61 7.37 -1.53 0.73
CA GLN A 61 8.37 -2.51 1.15
C GLN A 61 8.78 -3.43 -0.01
N GLY A 62 7.82 -3.98 -0.77
CA GLY A 62 8.12 -4.86 -1.91
C GLY A 62 8.91 -4.17 -3.03
N LEU A 63 8.72 -2.86 -3.23
CA LEU A 63 9.51 -2.07 -4.18
C LEU A 63 10.96 -1.87 -3.69
N LEU A 64 11.15 -1.63 -2.38
CA LEU A 64 12.47 -1.51 -1.78
C LEU A 64 13.23 -2.85 -1.83
N ASP A 65 12.55 -3.95 -1.50
CA ASP A 65 13.13 -5.30 -1.59
C ASP A 65 13.54 -5.63 -3.03
N LEU A 66 12.72 -5.28 -4.01
CA LEU A 66 13.04 -5.49 -5.43
C LEU A 66 14.20 -4.59 -5.88
N TYR A 67 14.29 -3.37 -5.36
CA TYR A 67 15.43 -2.48 -5.60
C TYR A 67 16.73 -3.06 -5.06
N GLU A 68 16.73 -3.64 -3.85
CA GLU A 68 17.94 -4.27 -3.28
C GLU A 68 18.48 -5.41 -4.15
N VAL A 69 17.61 -6.12 -4.87
CA VAL A 69 17.98 -7.23 -5.74
C VAL A 69 18.36 -6.77 -7.16
N THR A 70 17.68 -5.76 -7.69
CA THR A 70 17.82 -5.36 -9.12
C THR A 70 18.66 -4.11 -9.33
N ALA A 71 18.86 -3.31 -8.28
CA ALA A 71 19.44 -1.97 -8.31
C ALA A 71 18.74 -0.99 -9.29
N ASP A 72 17.49 -1.26 -9.67
CA ASP A 72 16.71 -0.36 -10.54
C ASP A 72 16.20 0.85 -9.74
N ALA A 73 16.86 2.00 -9.91
CA ALA A 73 16.49 3.26 -9.26
C ALA A 73 15.06 3.73 -9.56
N SER A 74 14.43 3.24 -10.63
CA SER A 74 13.02 3.53 -10.92
C SER A 74 12.10 3.01 -9.82
N LEU A 75 12.44 1.90 -9.17
CA LEU A 75 11.68 1.30 -8.08
C LEU A 75 11.73 2.17 -6.83
N LEU A 76 12.91 2.70 -6.50
CA LEU A 76 13.10 3.61 -5.38
C LEU A 76 12.29 4.90 -5.55
N LYS A 77 12.27 5.46 -6.77
CA LYS A 77 11.44 6.63 -7.09
C LYS A 77 9.95 6.34 -6.91
N GLN A 78 9.51 5.15 -7.30
CA GLN A 78 8.11 4.75 -7.15
C GLN A 78 7.73 4.53 -5.67
N ALA A 79 8.64 3.93 -4.88
CA ALA A 79 8.46 3.78 -3.45
C ALA A 79 8.30 5.13 -2.75
N ASP A 80 9.15 6.12 -3.08
CA ASP A 80 9.04 7.49 -2.55
C ASP A 80 7.70 8.17 -2.92
N GLN A 81 7.25 7.99 -4.17
CA GLN A 81 5.97 8.53 -4.61
C GLN A 81 4.79 7.90 -3.87
N LEU A 82 4.82 6.59 -3.67
CA LEU A 82 3.78 5.86 -2.93
C LEU A 82 3.80 6.20 -1.44
N GLN A 83 4.97 6.36 -0.83
CA GLN A 83 5.08 6.78 0.57
C GLN A 83 4.46 8.16 0.76
N LYS A 84 4.80 9.13 -0.09
CA LYS A 84 4.20 10.49 -0.02
C LYS A 84 2.68 10.46 -0.19
N LYS A 85 2.16 9.57 -1.05
CA LYS A 85 0.72 9.37 -1.21
C LYS A 85 0.11 8.75 0.05
N MET A 86 0.77 7.75 0.64
CA MET A 86 0.34 7.13 1.90
C MET A 86 0.30 8.16 3.03
N ASP A 87 1.33 9.00 3.16
CA ASP A 87 1.37 10.09 4.13
C ASP A 87 0.19 11.05 3.93
N ALA A 88 -0.03 11.49 2.69
CA ALA A 88 -1.13 12.41 2.40
C ALA A 88 -2.53 11.84 2.69
N LEU A 89 -2.73 10.52 2.54
CA LEU A 89 -4.03 9.88 2.69
C LEU A 89 -4.32 9.39 4.11
N PHE A 90 -3.29 8.93 4.83
CA PHE A 90 -3.47 8.14 6.05
C PHE A 90 -2.78 8.72 7.28
N TRP A 91 -1.79 9.62 7.13
CA TRP A 91 -1.06 10.16 8.27
C TRP A 91 -1.94 11.09 9.13
N ASP A 92 -1.91 10.89 10.44
CA ASP A 92 -2.49 11.84 11.39
C ASP A 92 -1.61 13.09 11.50
N SER A 93 -1.84 14.05 10.62
CA SER A 93 -1.10 15.32 10.60
C SER A 93 -1.37 16.23 11.80
N GLU A 94 -2.48 16.04 12.52
CA GLU A 94 -2.82 16.86 13.68
C GLU A 94 -2.07 16.41 14.93
N ARG A 95 -2.00 15.09 15.17
CA ARG A 95 -1.44 14.52 16.40
C ARG A 95 -0.10 13.84 16.20
N HIS A 96 0.31 13.63 14.95
CA HIS A 96 1.53 12.90 14.59
C HIS A 96 1.62 11.51 15.23
N SER A 97 0.47 10.83 15.40
CA SER A 97 0.37 9.60 16.21
C SER A 97 0.39 8.29 15.42
N GLY A 98 0.33 8.34 14.09
CA GLY A 98 0.37 7.13 13.25
C GLY A 98 -0.46 7.25 11.97
N TYR A 99 -0.70 6.10 11.34
CA TYR A 99 -1.53 5.99 10.15
C TYR A 99 -2.91 5.44 10.48
N TYR A 100 -3.94 6.04 9.91
CA TYR A 100 -5.27 5.46 9.86
C TYR A 100 -5.32 4.34 8.82
N MET A 101 -6.06 3.27 9.12
CA MET A 101 -6.25 2.17 8.18
C MET A 101 -6.90 2.64 6.88
N SER A 102 -7.90 3.53 6.97
CA SER A 102 -8.65 4.05 5.82
C SER A 102 -8.48 5.56 5.64
N GLU A 103 -8.66 6.02 4.40
CA GLU A 103 -8.82 7.44 4.07
C GLU A 103 -10.06 8.02 4.79
N GLU A 104 -10.05 9.33 5.03
CA GLU A 104 -11.24 10.05 5.45
C GLU A 104 -12.26 10.11 4.31
N ARG A 105 -13.46 9.57 4.55
CA ARG A 105 -14.55 9.61 3.58
C ARG A 105 -15.87 9.87 4.30
N ALA A 106 -16.81 10.50 3.61
CA ALA A 106 -18.12 10.84 4.18
C ALA A 106 -18.93 9.61 4.66
N ASP A 107 -18.67 8.43 4.08
CA ASP A 107 -19.27 7.15 4.44
C ASP A 107 -18.55 6.43 5.60
N VAL A 108 -17.37 6.90 6.02
CA VAL A 108 -16.56 6.29 7.09
C VAL A 108 -16.77 7.06 8.39
N LYS A 109 -17.59 6.49 9.29
CA LYS A 109 -17.92 7.13 10.59
C LYS A 109 -16.87 6.91 11.68
N VAL A 110 -16.05 5.86 11.56
CA VAL A 110 -15.00 5.50 12.52
C VAL A 110 -13.77 5.07 11.73
N ARG A 111 -12.61 5.63 12.05
CA ARG A 111 -11.31 5.24 11.50
C ARG A 111 -10.51 4.57 12.59
N VAL A 112 -10.03 3.37 12.30
CA VAL A 112 -9.08 2.66 13.17
C VAL A 112 -7.68 3.16 12.83
N MET A 113 -6.89 3.49 13.85
CA MET A 113 -5.46 3.79 13.69
C MET A 113 -4.67 2.51 13.98
N GLU A 114 -3.64 2.25 13.19
CA GLU A 114 -2.60 1.27 13.51
C GLU A 114 -1.87 1.76 14.78
N GLY A 115 -2.35 1.32 15.94
CA GLY A 115 -1.76 1.69 17.23
C GLY A 115 -0.65 0.72 17.64
N PRO A 116 0.36 1.16 18.41
CA PRO A 116 1.08 0.22 19.24
C PRO A 116 0.05 -0.45 20.18
N PHE A 117 0.18 -1.76 20.38
CA PHE A 117 -0.47 -2.44 21.51
C PHE A 117 -0.38 -1.52 22.74
N PRO A 118 -1.44 -1.35 23.55
CA PRO A 118 -1.39 -0.46 24.71
C PRO A 118 -0.46 -1.05 25.77
N LEU A 119 0.84 -0.88 25.58
CA LEU A 119 1.86 -1.03 26.60
C LEU A 119 1.96 0.35 27.26
N PHE A 120 1.34 0.44 28.44
CA PHE A 120 1.45 1.54 29.41
C PHE A 120 0.67 2.84 29.11
N SER A 121 -0.65 2.85 29.35
CA SER A 121 -1.32 4.06 29.85
C SER A 121 -2.69 3.82 30.50
N GLN A 122 -2.86 2.74 31.27
CA GLN A 122 -3.98 2.64 32.23
C GLN A 122 -3.52 2.06 33.59
N VAL A 123 -2.45 2.62 34.16
CA VAL A 123 -2.25 2.63 35.63
C VAL A 123 -1.64 3.98 36.02
N SER A 124 -2.45 5.02 35.99
CA SER A 124 -2.33 6.21 36.85
C SER A 124 -3.36 7.23 36.41
N GLN A 125 -4.53 7.19 37.04
CA GLN A 125 -5.08 8.32 37.80
C GLN A 125 -6.43 7.94 38.40
N GLN A 126 -6.43 7.88 39.73
CA GLN A 126 -7.51 8.06 40.72
C GLN A 126 -8.79 7.22 40.61
#